data_AF-A0A1C7ND47-F1
#
_entry.id   AF-A0A1C7ND47-F1
#
_cell.length_a   1.000
_cell.length_b   1.000
_cell.length_c   1.000
_cell.angle_alpha   90.00
_cell.angle_beta   90.00
_cell.angle_gamma   90.00
#
_symmetry.space_group_name_H-M   'P 1'
#
loop_
_entity.id
_entity.type
_entity.pdbx_description
1 polymer ?
#
loop_
_entity_poly.entity_id
_entity_poly.type
_entity_poly.pdbx_seq_one_letter_code
_entity_poly.pdbx_strand_id
1 'polypeptide(L)'
;MTEEATACDLKELVAKVTSSASQSAQDAIAVRIEKACQGIYPLQNTYTRKVKILKAPKFDVSALLALHGGAAAAGDDTGAKASKDFVEPVPQASV
;
A
#
# COMPACT_ATOMS: atom_id res chain seq x y z
N MET A 1 8.18 -8.78 15.38
CA MET A 1 8.34 -7.61 14.49
C MET A 1 9.45 -7.83 13.47
N THR A 2 10.65 -8.30 13.87
CA THR A 2 11.75 -8.57 12.95
C THR A 2 11.36 -9.53 11.83
N GLU A 3 10.76 -10.67 12.16
CA GLU A 3 10.31 -11.68 11.18
C GLU A 3 9.36 -11.08 10.13
N GLU A 4 8.38 -10.30 10.57
CA GLU A 4 7.44 -9.62 9.67
C GLU A 4 8.11 -8.60 8.77
N ALA A 5 9.10 -7.84 9.28
CA ALA A 5 9.79 -6.81 8.51
C ALA A 5 10.81 -7.36 7.51
N THR A 6 11.38 -8.55 7.77
CA THR A 6 12.37 -9.17 6.87
C THR A 6 11.75 -10.08 5.82
N ALA A 7 10.58 -10.66 6.11
CA ALA A 7 9.96 -11.64 5.23
C ALA A 7 9.12 -11.03 4.09
N CYS A 8 8.80 -9.73 4.14
CA CYS A 8 7.90 -9.10 3.18
C CYS A 8 8.39 -7.75 2.67
N ASP A 9 7.92 -7.41 1.47
CA ASP A 9 8.21 -6.13 0.83
C ASP A 9 7.43 -4.98 1.49
N LEU A 10 7.86 -3.74 1.22
CA LEU A 10 7.29 -2.53 1.83
C LEU A 10 5.77 -2.43 1.61
N LYS A 11 5.25 -2.90 0.46
CA LYS A 11 3.82 -2.92 0.14
C LYS A 11 3.02 -3.78 1.11
N GLU A 12 3.50 -5.00 1.35
CA GLU A 12 2.85 -5.96 2.25
C GLU A 12 3.02 -5.55 3.71
N LEU A 13 4.19 -5.03 4.08
CA LEU A 13 4.45 -4.52 5.42
C LEU A 13 3.50 -3.36 5.76
N VAL A 14 3.26 -2.44 4.83
CA VAL A 14 2.31 -1.34 5.01
C VAL A 14 0.88 -1.86 5.15
N ALA A 15 0.49 -2.88 4.37
CA ALA A 15 -0.83 -3.50 4.52
C ALA A 15 -1.02 -4.11 5.92
N LYS A 16 -0.02 -4.82 6.44
CA LYS A 16 -0.03 -5.44 7.78
C LYS A 16 -0.03 -4.43 8.94
N VAL A 17 0.58 -3.25 8.74
CA VAL A 17 0.58 -2.17 9.74
C VAL A 17 -0.72 -1.38 9.72
N THR A 18 -1.33 -1.22 8.54
CA THR A 18 -2.51 -0.35 8.34
C THR A 18 -3.84 -1.09 8.53
N SER A 19 -3.87 -2.41 8.39
CA SER A 19 -5.09 -3.24 8.47
C SER A 19 -5.73 -3.33 9.86
N SER A 20 -5.47 -2.38 10.77
CA SER A 20 -6.16 -2.23 12.06
C SER A 20 -7.64 -1.85 11.96
N ALA A 21 -8.24 -1.81 10.75
CA ALA A 21 -9.61 -1.33 10.52
C ALA A 21 -10.54 -2.31 9.78
N SER A 22 -10.07 -3.42 9.19
CA SER A 22 -10.96 -4.38 8.53
C SER A 22 -10.62 -5.83 8.85
N GLN A 23 -11.64 -6.51 9.35
CA GLN A 23 -11.64 -7.83 9.94
C GLN A 23 -11.54 -8.93 8.87
N SER A 24 -10.42 -9.04 8.15
CA SER A 24 -9.99 -10.26 7.44
C SER A 24 -8.75 -10.04 6.57
N ALA A 25 -7.58 -10.18 7.19
CA ALA A 25 -6.38 -10.70 6.52
C ALA A 25 -5.37 -11.02 7.62
N GLN A 26 -5.56 -12.20 8.25
CA GLN A 26 -4.61 -12.99 9.05
C GLN A 26 -3.53 -12.22 9.86
N ASP A 27 -3.68 -12.26 11.18
CA ASP A 27 -2.66 -11.90 12.19
C ASP A 27 -2.02 -10.52 12.02
N ALA A 28 -2.85 -9.48 12.13
CA ALA A 28 -2.38 -8.13 12.41
C ALA A 28 -1.37 -8.14 13.56
N ILE A 29 -0.24 -7.45 13.38
CA ILE A 29 0.92 -7.46 14.30
C ILE A 29 0.49 -7.25 15.77
N ALA A 30 -0.52 -6.41 16.00
CA ALA A 30 -1.12 -6.17 17.31
C ALA A 30 -1.71 -7.45 17.96
N VAL A 31 -2.57 -8.16 17.23
CA VAL A 31 -3.25 -9.38 17.73
C VAL A 31 -2.24 -10.47 18.06
N ARG A 32 -1.20 -10.62 17.25
CA ARG A 32 -0.13 -11.59 17.53
C ARG A 32 0.65 -11.24 18.81
N ILE A 33 0.93 -9.95 19.03
CA ILE A 33 1.61 -9.48 20.25
C ILE A 33 0.73 -9.76 21.49
N GLU A 34 -0.57 -9.48 21.42
CA GLU A 34 -1.50 -9.74 22.53
C GLU A 34 -1.55 -11.23 22.88
N LYS A 35 -1.64 -12.10 21.87
CA LYS A 35 -1.64 -13.56 22.07
C LYS A 35 -0.32 -14.08 22.64
N ALA A 36 0.81 -13.59 22.13
CA ALA A 36 2.13 -14.04 22.59
C ALA A 36 2.42 -13.61 24.04
N CYS A 37 1.94 -12.43 24.45
CA CYS A 37 2.17 -11.89 25.79
C CYS A 37 1.18 -12.41 26.84
N GLN A 38 0.08 -13.06 26.43
CA GLN A 38 -1.00 -13.47 27.33
C GLN A 38 -0.59 -14.41 28.47
N GLY A 39 0.47 -15.21 28.28
CA GLY A 39 1.02 -16.09 29.31
C GLY A 39 1.90 -15.39 30.36
N ILE A 40 2.32 -14.15 30.11
CA ILE A 40 3.14 -13.35 31.04
C ILE A 40 2.26 -12.30 31.71
N TYR A 41 1.60 -11.47 30.90
CA TYR A 41 0.69 -10.43 31.36
C TYR A 41 -0.32 -10.09 30.26
N PRO A 42 -1.61 -9.96 30.58
CA PRO A 42 -2.63 -9.64 29.58
C PRO A 42 -2.44 -8.21 29.08
N LEU A 43 -2.03 -8.07 27.81
CA LEU A 43 -1.97 -6.79 27.12
C LEU A 43 -3.26 -6.58 26.32
N GLN A 44 -3.73 -5.34 26.27
CA GLN A 44 -4.86 -4.91 25.46
C GLN A 44 -4.48 -3.62 24.75
N ASN A 45 -5.10 -3.34 23.60
CA ASN A 45 -4.92 -2.10 22.85
C ASN A 45 -3.46 -1.88 22.43
N THR A 46 -2.85 -2.92 21.84
CA THR A 46 -1.47 -2.83 21.33
C THR A 46 -1.44 -2.22 19.93
N TYR A 47 -0.55 -1.24 19.71
CA TYR A 47 -0.43 -0.55 18.42
C TYR A 47 1.01 -0.21 18.06
N THR A 48 1.27 -0.08 16.76
CA THR A 48 2.54 0.46 16.26
C THR A 48 2.49 1.98 16.32
N ARG A 49 3.14 2.58 17.31
CA ARG A 49 3.11 4.04 17.54
C ARG A 49 3.83 4.85 16.46
N LYS A 50 4.90 4.32 15.87
CA LYS A 50 5.72 5.05 14.88
C LYS A 50 6.49 4.08 13.99
N VAL A 51 6.44 4.30 12.68
CA VAL A 51 7.31 3.67 11.69
C VAL A 51 8.12 4.77 11.01
N LYS A 52 9.44 4.58 10.90
CA LYS A 52 10.35 5.55 10.25
C LYS A 52 11.22 4.83 9.24
N ILE A 53 11.31 5.38 8.04
CA ILE A 53 12.24 4.94 7.01
C ILE A 53 13.60 5.57 7.32
N LEU A 54 14.61 4.74 7.58
CA LEU A 54 15.97 5.19 7.87
C LEU A 54 16.80 5.38 6.60
N LYS A 55 16.67 4.44 5.66
CA LYS A 55 17.33 4.47 4.36
C LYS A 55 16.25 4.37 3.29
N ALA A 56 15.97 5.49 2.64
CA ALA A 56 15.02 5.50 1.55
C ALA A 56 15.62 4.74 0.34
N PRO A 57 14.84 3.89 -0.34
CA PRO A 57 15.29 3.30 -1.59
C PRO A 57 15.55 4.42 -2.61
N LYS A 58 16.46 4.16 -3.55
CA LYS A 58 16.71 5.10 -4.65
C LYS A 58 15.40 5.29 -5.43
N PHE A 59 15.10 6.53 -5.78
CA PHE A 59 13.90 6.84 -6.54
C PHE A 59 13.96 6.17 -7.92
N ASP A 60 12.98 5.31 -8.19
CA ASP A 60 12.79 4.62 -9.46
C ASP A 60 11.34 4.81 -9.91
N VAL A 61 11.18 5.43 -11.08
CA VAL A 61 9.88 5.75 -11.67
C VAL A 61 9.12 4.47 -12.02
N SER A 62 9.82 3.41 -12.45
CA SER A 62 9.19 2.15 -12.84
C SER A 62 8.58 1.43 -11.63
N ALA A 63 9.34 1.32 -10.54
CA ALA A 63 8.87 0.74 -9.28
C ALA A 63 7.72 1.55 -8.65
N LEU A 64 7.75 2.88 -8.79
CA LEU A 64 6.68 3.74 -8.28
C LEU A 64 5.37 3.54 -9.07
N LEU A 65 5.44 3.53 -10.41
CA LEU A 65 4.27 3.33 -11.25
C LEU A 65 3.61 1.96 -11.00
N ALA A 66 4.41 0.92 -10.74
CA ALA A 66 3.91 -0.39 -10.35
C ALA A 66 3.16 -0.39 -9.01
N LEU A 67 3.59 0.45 -8.05
CA LEU A 67 2.91 0.61 -6.76
C LEU A 67 1.63 1.47 -6.88
N HIS A 68 1.63 2.50 -7.73
CA HIS A 68 0.54 3.47 -7.87
C HIS A 68 -0.57 3.01 -8.85
N GLY A 69 -0.29 2.06 -9.75
CA GLY A 69 -1.23 1.60 -10.78
C GLY A 69 -2.40 0.73 -10.29
N GLY A 70 -2.43 0.34 -9.01
CA GLY A 70 -3.50 -0.50 -8.44
C GLY A 70 -3.66 -1.86 -9.15
N ALA A 71 -4.69 -2.61 -8.76
CA ALA A 71 -5.05 -3.91 -9.35
C ALA A 71 -5.38 -3.88 -10.86
N ALA A 72 -5.39 -2.71 -11.48
CA ALA A 72 -5.63 -2.53 -12.92
C ALA A 72 -4.39 -2.81 -13.79
N ALA A 73 -3.20 -2.97 -13.21
CA ALA A 73 -1.98 -3.37 -13.94
C ALA A 73 -1.67 -4.88 -13.87
N ALA A 74 -2.51 -5.65 -13.16
CA ALA A 74 -2.44 -7.11 -13.15
C ALA A 74 -3.42 -7.75 -14.17
N GLY A 75 -4.22 -6.93 -14.85
CA GLY A 75 -4.99 -7.30 -16.03
C GLY A 75 -4.23 -6.89 -17.28
N ASP A 76 -4.12 -7.82 -18.20
CA ASP A 76 -3.58 -7.69 -19.55
C ASP A 76 -4.29 -6.58 -20.36
N ASP A 77 -3.93 -5.32 -20.13
CA ASP A 77 -4.32 -4.22 -21.02
C ASP A 77 -3.09 -3.39 -21.38
N THR A 78 -2.31 -4.03 -22.26
CA THR A 78 -1.34 -3.37 -23.12
C THR A 78 -2.09 -2.33 -23.98
N GLY A 79 -2.19 -1.09 -23.50
CA GLY A 79 -2.54 0.06 -24.30
C GLY A 79 -3.98 0.13 -24.81
N ALA A 80 -4.86 0.75 -24.03
CA ALA A 80 -6.04 1.38 -24.61
C ALA A 80 -5.58 2.47 -25.60
N LYS A 81 -5.71 2.21 -26.91
CA LYS A 81 -5.58 3.25 -27.92
C LYS A 81 -6.59 4.35 -27.59
N ALA A 82 -6.10 5.52 -27.20
CA ALA A 82 -6.92 6.72 -27.22
C ALA A 82 -7.50 6.88 -28.63
N SER A 83 -8.83 6.91 -28.75
CA SER A 83 -9.50 7.21 -30.01
C SER A 83 -9.05 8.59 -30.50
N LYS A 84 -8.64 8.69 -31.76
CA LYS A 84 -8.16 9.93 -32.41
C LYS A 84 -9.30 10.87 -32.82
N ASP A 85 -10.40 10.88 -32.07
CA ASP A 85 -11.59 11.68 -32.40
C ASP A 85 -11.84 12.78 -31.36
N PHE A 86 -10.78 13.34 -30.78
CA PHE A 86 -10.89 14.61 -30.07
C PHE A 86 -10.80 15.76 -31.09
N VAL A 87 -11.96 16.27 -31.49
CA VAL A 87 -12.06 17.52 -32.25
C VAL A 87 -12.01 18.69 -31.27
N GLU A 88 -10.93 19.47 -31.36
CA GLU A 88 -10.73 20.68 -30.56
C GLU A 88 -11.81 21.72 -30.89
N PRO A 89 -12.58 22.23 -29.91
CA PRO A 89 -13.59 23.24 -30.19
C PRO A 89 -12.92 24.55 -30.62
N VAL A 90 -13.39 25.09 -31.75
CA VAL A 90 -12.88 26.33 -32.33
C VAL A 90 -12.93 27.45 -31.28
N PRO A 91 -11.81 28.15 -31.00
CA PRO A 91 -11.79 29.22 -30.02
C PRO A 91 -12.80 30.29 -30.41
N GLN A 92 -13.74 30.58 -29.51
CA GLN A 92 -14.69 31.67 -29.71
C GLN A 92 -13.90 32.97 -29.75
N ALA A 93 -13.86 33.59 -30.93
CA ALA A 93 -13.37 34.95 -31.06
C ALA A 93 -14.27 35.87 -30.21
N SER A 94 -13.62 36.62 -29.35
CA SER A 94 -14.13 37.71 -28.52
C SER A 94 -15.39 38.41 -29.06
N VAL A 95 -16.45 38.44 -28.25
CA VAL A 95 -17.28 39.63 -27.95
C VAL A 95 -17.75 39.51 -26.50
#